data_AF-A0AAW9IK17-F1
#
_entry.id   AF-A0AAW9IK17-F1
#
_cell.length_a   1.000
_cell.length_b   1.000
_cell.length_c   1.000
_cell.angle_alpha   90.00
_cell.angle_beta   90.00
_cell.angle_gamma   90.00
#
_symmetry.space_group_name_H-M   'P 1'
#
loop_
_entity.id
_entity.type
_entity.pdbx_description
1 polymer ?
#
loop_
_entity_poly.entity_id
_entity_poly.type
_entity_poly.pdbx_seq_one_letter_code
_entity_poly.pdbx_strand_id
1 'polypeptide(L)'
;ENPHEVKALPSEGKDEKNTDALLRTGVFTALAIGIHNFPEGLATFVSALGDMKIAIPIAVAIAIHNIPEGISVSVPIYYATGDKKKAFIYSFLSGMSEPIGAIVGYVFLRNYFNDLTFGIIFAMVAGIMVFISLDELLPAAKEYGEHHLSIYGLILGMIVM
;
A
#
# COMPACT_ATOMS: atom_id res chain seq x y z
N GLU A 1 23.51 2.64 28.00
CA GLU A 1 23.17 2.98 26.61
C GLU A 1 21.65 2.98 26.47
N ASN A 2 21.08 4.01 25.87
CA ASN A 2 19.63 4.15 25.73
C ASN A 2 19.18 3.42 24.44
N PRO A 3 18.34 2.38 24.51
CA PRO A 3 17.89 1.62 23.33
C PRO A 3 16.96 2.42 22.40
N HIS A 4 16.63 3.67 22.77
CA HIS A 4 15.79 4.60 22.00
C HIS A 4 16.59 5.71 21.32
N GLU A 5 17.92 5.64 21.34
CA GLU A 5 18.77 6.61 20.68
C GLU A 5 18.89 6.27 19.19
N VAL A 6 18.43 7.19 18.34
CA VAL A 6 18.49 7.07 16.88
C VAL A 6 19.95 6.93 16.47
N LYS A 7 20.33 5.77 15.92
CA LYS A 7 21.56 5.68 15.15
C LYS A 7 21.38 6.62 13.97
N ALA A 8 22.10 7.75 13.99
CA ALA A 8 22.13 8.69 12.89
C ALA A 8 22.29 7.91 11.57
N LEU A 9 21.43 8.22 10.59
CA LEU A 9 21.56 7.69 9.23
C LEU A 9 23.04 7.82 8.82
N PRO A 10 23.68 6.75 8.32
CA PRO A 10 25.09 6.80 7.99
C PRO A 10 25.38 8.00 7.08
N SER A 11 26.20 8.92 7.58
CA SER A 11 26.76 10.01 6.81
C SER A 11 27.55 9.42 5.64
N GLU A 12 27.25 9.89 4.43
CA GLU A 12 28.02 9.74 3.18
C GLU A 12 29.05 8.60 3.17
N GLY A 13 28.51 7.39 3.01
CA GLY A 13 29.24 6.17 2.68
C GLY A 13 28.20 5.11 2.39
N LYS A 14 28.01 4.74 1.12
CA LYS A 14 27.05 3.71 0.73
C LYS A 14 27.44 2.38 1.36
N ASP A 15 26.88 2.05 2.51
CA ASP A 15 26.86 0.68 3.02
C ASP A 15 26.00 -0.14 2.05
N GLU A 16 26.64 -0.95 1.20
CA GLU A 16 25.97 -1.78 0.19
C GLU A 16 24.87 -2.65 0.83
N LYS A 17 25.08 -3.13 2.06
CA LYS A 17 24.08 -3.91 2.83
C LYS A 17 22.78 -3.15 3.13
N ASN A 18 22.85 -1.86 3.48
CA ASN A 18 21.65 -1.06 3.75
C ASN A 18 20.89 -0.72 2.46
N THR A 19 21.62 -0.60 1.35
CA THR A 19 21.04 -0.31 0.03
C THR A 19 20.24 -1.49 -0.49
N ASP A 20 20.78 -2.71 -0.35
CA ASP A 20 20.09 -3.94 -0.75
C ASP A 20 18.85 -4.22 0.09
N ALA A 21 18.92 -3.99 1.41
CA ALA A 21 17.78 -4.14 2.31
C ALA A 21 16.64 -3.18 1.94
N LEU A 22 16.94 -1.90 1.72
CA LEU A 22 15.95 -0.91 1.30
C LEU A 22 15.33 -1.23 -0.07
N LEU A 23 16.14 -1.67 -1.04
CA LEU A 23 15.63 -2.07 -2.36
C LEU A 23 14.67 -3.24 -2.20
N ARG A 24 15.05 -4.24 -1.38
CA ARG A 24 14.21 -5.38 -1.08
C ARG A 24 12.89 -4.92 -0.46
N THR A 25 12.92 -4.11 0.59
CA THR A 25 11.70 -3.55 1.21
C THR A 25 10.82 -2.84 0.18
N GLY A 26 11.40 -1.99 -0.69
CA GLY A 26 10.65 -1.29 -1.72
C GLY A 26 10.00 -2.20 -2.77
N VAL A 27 10.71 -3.24 -3.23
CA VAL A 27 10.18 -4.21 -4.19
C VAL A 27 9.11 -5.11 -3.56
N PHE A 28 9.33 -5.59 -2.33
CA PHE A 28 8.34 -6.38 -1.60
C PHE A 28 7.08 -5.54 -1.30
N THR A 29 7.25 -4.29 -0.89
CA THR A 29 6.15 -3.35 -0.72
C THR A 29 5.41 -3.15 -2.06
N ALA A 30 6.10 -2.89 -3.17
CA ALA A 30 5.46 -2.75 -4.48
C ALA A 30 4.63 -3.99 -4.87
N LEU A 31 5.16 -5.19 -4.61
CA LEU A 31 4.46 -6.43 -4.91
C LEU A 31 3.25 -6.64 -3.99
N ALA A 32 3.43 -6.49 -2.68
CA ALA A 32 2.37 -6.63 -1.69
C ALA A 32 1.24 -5.63 -1.97
N ILE A 33 1.62 -4.39 -2.30
CA ILE A 33 0.69 -3.32 -2.66
C ILE A 33 -0.05 -3.63 -3.96
N GLY A 34 0.67 -4.08 -4.99
CA GLY A 34 0.05 -4.50 -6.23
C GLY A 34 -0.93 -5.66 -6.05
N ILE A 35 -0.67 -6.58 -5.11
CA ILE A 35 -1.56 -7.70 -4.82
C ILE A 35 -2.86 -7.22 -4.14
N HIS A 36 -2.79 -6.29 -3.18
CA HIS A 36 -4.01 -5.80 -2.52
C HIS A 36 -4.82 -4.84 -3.40
N ASN A 37 -4.15 -4.10 -4.28
CA ASN A 37 -4.83 -3.13 -5.15
C ASN A 37 -5.74 -3.83 -6.17
N PHE A 38 -5.49 -5.10 -6.46
CA PHE A 38 -6.34 -5.89 -7.33
C PHE A 38 -7.73 -6.15 -6.72
N PRO A 39 -7.87 -6.74 -5.51
CA PRO A 39 -9.16 -6.81 -4.81
C PRO A 39 -9.82 -5.45 -4.56
N GLU A 40 -9.03 -4.40 -4.33
CA GLU A 40 -9.55 -3.03 -4.15
C GLU A 40 -10.22 -2.49 -5.41
N GLY A 41 -9.55 -2.59 -6.57
CA GLY A 41 -10.14 -2.18 -7.85
C GLY A 41 -11.38 -2.98 -8.22
N LEU A 42 -11.41 -4.26 -7.86
CA LEU A 42 -12.60 -5.09 -7.97
C LEU A 42 -13.76 -4.51 -7.13
N ALA A 43 -13.51 -4.18 -5.86
CA ALA A 43 -14.47 -3.57 -4.95
C ALA A 43 -14.96 -2.19 -5.44
N THR A 44 -14.05 -1.32 -5.90
CA THR A 44 -14.38 0.00 -6.47
C THR A 44 -15.35 -0.13 -7.63
N PHE A 45 -15.04 -0.99 -8.60
CA PHE A 45 -15.87 -1.18 -9.78
C PHE A 45 -17.25 -1.73 -9.43
N VAL A 46 -17.26 -2.74 -8.59
CA VAL A 46 -18.47 -3.37 -8.10
C VAL A 46 -19.39 -2.37 -7.39
N SER A 47 -18.83 -1.49 -6.56
CA SER A 47 -19.61 -0.45 -5.88
C SER A 47 -20.25 0.51 -6.88
N ALA A 48 -19.58 0.79 -8.00
CA ALA A 48 -20.08 1.61 -9.10
C ALA A 48 -21.21 0.97 -9.89
N LEU A 49 -21.32 -0.38 -9.92
CA LEU A 49 -22.47 -1.07 -10.52
C LEU A 49 -23.73 -0.98 -9.65
N GLY A 50 -23.59 -0.79 -8.34
CA GLY A 50 -24.71 -0.73 -7.39
C GLY A 50 -25.43 0.62 -7.39
N ASP A 51 -24.81 1.62 -6.74
CA ASP A 51 -25.34 2.98 -6.64
C ASP A 51 -24.17 3.98 -6.67
N MET A 52 -24.25 4.97 -7.57
CA MET A 52 -23.26 6.04 -7.69
C MET A 52 -23.11 6.86 -6.39
N LYS A 53 -24.15 6.93 -5.56
CA LYS A 53 -24.10 7.58 -4.23
C LYS A 53 -23.15 6.86 -3.26
N ILE A 54 -22.95 5.56 -3.43
CA ILE A 54 -22.02 4.75 -2.63
C ILE A 54 -20.65 4.72 -3.31
N ALA A 55 -20.63 4.63 -4.64
CA ALA A 55 -19.41 4.53 -5.42
C ALA A 55 -18.52 5.78 -5.37
N ILE A 56 -19.11 6.98 -5.42
CA ILE A 56 -18.32 8.23 -5.40
C ILE A 56 -17.55 8.37 -4.07
N PRO A 57 -18.17 8.24 -2.88
CA PRO A 57 -17.45 8.25 -1.61
C PRO A 57 -16.35 7.19 -1.53
N ILE A 58 -16.62 5.96 -1.98
CA ILE A 58 -15.62 4.87 -1.98
C ILE A 58 -14.44 5.23 -2.88
N ALA A 59 -14.69 5.69 -4.11
CA ALA A 59 -13.63 6.08 -5.04
C ALA A 59 -12.77 7.23 -4.49
N VAL A 60 -13.36 8.20 -3.79
CA VAL A 60 -12.61 9.28 -3.15
C VAL A 60 -11.76 8.76 -1.98
N ALA A 61 -12.33 7.88 -1.15
CA ALA A 61 -11.60 7.28 -0.02
C ALA A 61 -10.39 6.47 -0.51
N ILE A 62 -10.58 5.66 -1.55
CA ILE A 62 -9.53 4.87 -2.21
C ILE A 62 -8.46 5.78 -2.83
N ALA A 63 -8.87 6.83 -3.55
CA ALA A 63 -7.92 7.77 -4.13
C ALA A 63 -7.03 8.45 -3.06
N ILE A 64 -7.57 8.75 -1.88
CA ILE A 64 -6.80 9.30 -0.75
C ILE A 64 -5.87 8.24 -0.16
N HIS A 65 -6.30 7.00 -0.05
CA HIS A 65 -5.52 5.88 0.50
C HIS A 65 -4.32 5.50 -0.39
N ASN A 66 -4.48 5.59 -1.71
CA ASN A 66 -3.43 5.25 -2.68
C ASN A 66 -2.25 6.23 -2.67
N ILE A 67 -2.42 7.44 -2.11
CA ILE A 67 -1.32 8.40 -1.98
C ILE A 67 -0.26 7.88 -0.99
N PRO A 68 -0.59 7.56 0.29
CA PRO A 68 0.31 6.88 1.20
C PRO A 68 0.97 5.62 0.64
N GLU A 69 0.22 4.78 -0.06
CA GLU A 69 0.76 3.56 -0.69
C GLU A 69 1.80 3.85 -1.77
N GLY A 70 1.50 4.81 -2.64
CA GLY A 70 2.46 5.21 -3.67
C GLY A 70 3.77 5.72 -3.06
N ILE A 71 3.66 6.44 -1.94
CA ILE A 71 4.82 6.93 -1.17
C ILE A 71 5.58 5.76 -0.54
N SER A 72 4.89 4.79 0.08
CA SER A 72 5.52 3.64 0.74
C SER A 72 6.28 2.74 -0.23
N VAL A 73 5.88 2.68 -1.51
CA VAL A 73 6.65 2.03 -2.58
C VAL A 73 7.81 2.91 -3.06
N SER A 74 7.54 4.18 -3.36
CA SER A 74 8.49 5.05 -4.06
C SER A 74 9.70 5.43 -3.21
N VAL A 75 9.50 5.71 -1.92
CA VAL A 75 10.55 6.17 -1.00
C VAL A 75 11.69 5.15 -0.84
N PRO A 76 11.46 3.90 -0.42
CA PRO A 76 12.55 2.92 -0.26
C PRO A 76 13.28 2.63 -1.57
N ILE A 77 12.57 2.57 -2.70
CA ILE A 77 13.18 2.37 -4.03
C ILE A 77 14.07 3.55 -4.40
N TYR A 78 13.61 4.78 -4.17
CA TYR A 78 14.42 5.97 -4.45
C TYR A 78 15.67 6.02 -3.57
N TYR A 79 15.55 5.79 -2.26
CA TYR A 79 16.70 5.82 -1.36
C TYR A 79 17.69 4.69 -1.62
N ALA A 80 17.23 3.54 -2.12
CA ALA A 80 18.12 2.46 -2.52
C ALA A 80 18.79 2.69 -3.90
N THR A 81 18.08 3.26 -4.87
CA THR A 81 18.57 3.32 -6.26
C THR A 81 19.09 4.69 -6.70
N GLY A 82 18.69 5.77 -6.03
CA GLY A 82 18.87 7.15 -6.47
C GLY A 82 18.05 7.53 -7.70
N ASP A 83 17.20 6.65 -8.22
CA ASP A 83 16.50 6.82 -9.50
C ASP A 83 15.01 7.09 -9.29
N LYS A 84 14.60 8.35 -9.50
CA LYS A 84 13.21 8.79 -9.40
C LYS A 84 12.29 8.10 -10.42
N LYS A 85 12.80 7.76 -11.60
CA LYS A 85 12.01 7.07 -12.62
C LYS A 85 11.71 5.64 -12.20
N LYS A 86 12.69 4.94 -11.61
CA LYS A 86 12.44 3.60 -11.04
C LYS A 86 11.40 3.66 -9.93
N ALA A 87 11.57 4.56 -8.96
CA ALA A 87 10.59 4.73 -7.88
C ALA A 87 9.16 4.96 -8.42
N PHE A 88 9.02 5.87 -9.40
CA PHE A 88 7.75 6.11 -10.07
C PHE A 88 7.20 4.88 -10.80
N ILE A 89 8.02 4.19 -11.59
CA ILE A 89 7.58 3.02 -12.36
C ILE A 89 7.06 1.92 -11.44
N TYR A 90 7.76 1.61 -10.35
CA TYR A 90 7.32 0.58 -9.42
C TYR A 90 6.01 0.95 -8.72
N SER A 91 5.88 2.19 -8.25
CA SER A 91 4.62 2.67 -7.66
C SER A 91 3.48 2.69 -8.68
N PHE A 92 3.75 3.14 -9.91
CA PHE A 92 2.77 3.15 -11.00
C PHE A 92 2.31 1.74 -11.37
N LEU A 93 3.24 0.79 -11.55
CA LEU A 93 2.91 -0.60 -11.87
C LEU A 93 2.11 -1.27 -10.75
N SER A 94 2.43 -0.98 -9.49
CA SER A 94 1.64 -1.42 -8.33
C SER A 94 0.22 -0.87 -8.39
N GLY A 95 0.06 0.45 -8.63
CA GLY A 95 -1.25 1.09 -8.76
C GLY A 95 -2.06 0.64 -9.98
N MET A 96 -1.42 0.18 -11.06
CA MET A 96 -2.11 -0.40 -12.22
C MET A 96 -2.86 -1.70 -11.91
N SER A 97 -2.59 -2.35 -10.78
CA SER A 97 -3.38 -3.48 -10.32
C SER A 97 -4.85 -3.11 -10.07
N GLU A 98 -5.14 -1.88 -9.65
CA GLU A 98 -6.51 -1.42 -9.38
C GLU A 98 -7.39 -1.38 -10.65
N PRO A 99 -7.01 -0.65 -11.73
CA PRO A 99 -7.80 -0.68 -12.96
C PRO A 99 -7.86 -2.07 -13.60
N ILE A 100 -6.81 -2.90 -13.46
CA ILE A 100 -6.84 -4.29 -13.92
C ILE A 100 -7.87 -5.10 -13.11
N GLY A 101 -7.87 -4.97 -11.78
CA GLY A 101 -8.84 -5.60 -10.88
C GLY A 101 -10.27 -5.18 -11.19
N ALA A 102 -10.49 -3.90 -11.47
CA ALA A 102 -11.78 -3.36 -11.90
C ALA A 102 -12.29 -4.00 -13.21
N ILE A 103 -11.43 -4.10 -14.23
CA ILE A 103 -11.78 -4.69 -15.53
C ILE A 103 -12.06 -6.19 -15.38
N VAL A 104 -11.22 -6.92 -14.65
CA VAL A 104 -11.42 -8.35 -14.40
C VAL A 104 -12.72 -8.55 -13.61
N GLY A 105 -12.97 -7.72 -12.60
CA GLY A 105 -14.23 -7.71 -11.86
C GLY A 105 -15.45 -7.53 -12.74
N TYR A 106 -15.40 -6.58 -13.66
CA TYR A 106 -16.48 -6.37 -14.63
C TYR A 106 -16.77 -7.60 -15.48
N VAL A 107 -15.72 -8.21 -16.04
CA VAL A 107 -15.89 -9.31 -16.99
C VAL A 107 -16.39 -10.58 -16.31
N PHE A 108 -15.83 -10.91 -15.13
CA PHE A 108 -16.05 -12.21 -14.50
C PHE A 108 -17.09 -12.18 -13.39
N LEU A 109 -17.16 -11.10 -12.60
CA LEU A 109 -17.96 -11.07 -11.38
C LEU A 109 -19.32 -10.40 -11.54
N ARG A 110 -19.56 -9.62 -12.62
CA ARG A 110 -20.84 -8.91 -12.82
C ARG A 110 -22.09 -9.82 -12.70
N ASN A 111 -22.00 -11.07 -13.13
CA ASN A 111 -23.13 -12.00 -13.16
C ASN A 111 -23.31 -12.77 -11.83
N TYR A 112 -22.29 -12.75 -10.96
CA TYR A 112 -22.28 -13.46 -9.68
C TYR A 112 -22.33 -12.48 -8.49
N PHE A 113 -22.40 -11.19 -8.78
CA PHE A 113 -22.26 -10.16 -7.79
C PHE A 113 -23.53 -10.02 -6.94
N ASN A 114 -23.38 -10.20 -5.64
CA ASN A 114 -24.39 -10.06 -4.61
C ASN A 114 -23.73 -9.63 -3.29
N ASP A 115 -24.52 -9.29 -2.27
CA ASP A 115 -24.04 -8.81 -0.98
C ASP A 115 -23.04 -9.77 -0.30
N LEU A 116 -23.22 -11.09 -0.48
CA LEU A 116 -22.29 -12.08 0.06
C LEU A 116 -20.92 -12.00 -0.64
N THR A 117 -20.92 -11.94 -1.97
CA THR A 117 -19.69 -11.84 -2.77
C THR A 117 -18.98 -10.51 -2.48
N PHE A 118 -19.74 -9.42 -2.33
CA PHE A 118 -19.22 -8.13 -1.89
C PHE A 118 -18.53 -8.23 -0.54
N GLY A 119 -19.22 -8.77 0.47
CA GLY A 119 -18.70 -8.93 1.82
C GLY A 119 -17.44 -9.79 1.87
N ILE A 120 -17.39 -10.89 1.11
CA ILE A 120 -16.21 -11.76 1.00
C ILE A 120 -15.02 -11.00 0.39
N ILE A 121 -15.23 -10.26 -0.70
CA ILE A 121 -14.16 -9.46 -1.34
C ILE A 121 -13.66 -8.39 -0.38
N PHE A 122 -14.54 -7.61 0.24
CA PHE A 122 -14.17 -6.59 1.22
C PHE A 122 -13.43 -7.16 2.43
N ALA A 123 -13.86 -8.31 2.96
CA ALA A 123 -13.18 -8.98 4.05
C ALA A 123 -11.77 -9.44 3.66
N MET A 124 -11.58 -9.94 2.43
CA MET A 124 -10.26 -10.29 1.91
C MET A 124 -9.37 -9.05 1.74
N VAL A 125 -9.89 -7.96 1.14
CA VAL A 125 -9.17 -6.67 1.01
C VAL A 125 -8.71 -6.19 2.39
N ALA A 126 -9.64 -6.09 3.34
CA ALA A 126 -9.35 -5.62 4.69
C ALA A 126 -8.33 -6.53 5.41
N GLY A 127 -8.46 -7.84 5.30
CA GLY A 127 -7.54 -8.80 5.92
C GLY A 127 -6.11 -8.68 5.38
N ILE A 128 -5.96 -8.57 4.06
CA ILE A 128 -4.65 -8.39 3.43
C ILE A 128 -4.03 -7.06 3.86
N MET A 129 -4.82 -5.98 3.92
CA MET A 129 -4.33 -4.67 4.34
C MET A 129 -3.88 -4.63 5.80
N VAL A 130 -4.59 -5.29 6.70
CA VAL A 130 -4.17 -5.45 8.10
C VAL A 130 -2.84 -6.22 8.17
N PHE A 131 -2.70 -7.32 7.42
CA PHE A 131 -1.47 -8.10 7.40
C PHE A 131 -0.28 -7.28 6.87
N ILE A 132 -0.40 -6.65 5.69
CA ILE A 132 0.67 -5.84 5.09
C ILE A 132 1.06 -4.68 6.01
N SER A 133 0.07 -4.01 6.62
CA SER A 133 0.32 -2.88 7.52
C SER A 133 1.11 -3.28 8.76
N LEU A 134 0.78 -4.42 9.37
CA LEU A 134 1.37 -4.85 10.64
C LEU A 134 2.66 -5.65 10.49
N ASP A 135 2.75 -6.50 9.47
CA ASP A 135 3.86 -7.46 9.31
C ASP A 135 4.99 -6.91 8.43
N GLU A 136 4.67 -6.01 7.49
CA GLU A 136 5.66 -5.45 6.56
C GLU A 136 5.92 -3.96 6.82
N LEU A 137 4.88 -3.12 6.73
CA LEU A 137 5.03 -1.66 6.76
C LEU A 137 5.41 -1.12 8.15
N LEU A 138 4.77 -1.61 9.22
CA LEU A 138 5.05 -1.13 10.59
C LEU A 138 6.47 -1.52 11.06
N PRO A 139 6.98 -2.74 10.84
CA PRO A 139 8.37 -3.08 11.17
C PRO A 139 9.37 -2.24 10.36
N ALA A 140 9.14 -2.07 9.06
CA ALA A 140 9.98 -1.21 8.22
C ALA A 140 9.98 0.25 8.71
N ALA A 141 8.81 0.80 9.06
CA ALA A 141 8.71 2.16 9.60
C ALA A 141 9.46 2.33 10.92
N LYS A 142 9.45 1.29 11.78
CA LYS A 142 10.21 1.29 13.05
C LYS A 142 11.71 1.10 12.86
N GLU A 143 12.13 0.39 11.82
CA GLU A 143 13.55 0.15 11.53
C GLU A 143 14.23 1.40 10.93
N TYR A 144 13.53 2.09 10.01
CA TYR A 144 14.09 3.21 9.26
C TYR A 144 13.58 4.60 9.71
N GLY A 145 12.68 4.66 10.68
CA GLY A 145 12.07 5.90 11.18
C GLY A 145 11.92 5.94 12.71
N GLU A 146 11.22 6.96 13.19
CA GLU A 146 10.99 7.15 14.63
C GLU A 146 9.90 6.20 15.15
N HIS A 147 10.19 5.47 16.21
CA HIS A 147 9.29 4.47 16.77
C HIS A 147 7.91 5.04 17.14
N HIS A 148 7.89 6.19 17.83
CA HIS A 148 6.64 6.83 18.26
C HIS A 148 5.86 7.44 17.09
N LEU A 149 6.54 8.09 16.15
CA LEU A 149 5.87 8.65 14.96
C LEU A 149 5.24 7.56 14.11
N SER A 150 5.89 6.39 13.99
CA SER A 150 5.35 5.24 13.26
C SER A 150 4.06 4.73 13.90
N ILE A 151 4.02 4.63 15.24
CA ILE A 151 2.83 4.22 15.99
C ILE A 151 1.72 5.29 15.86
N TYR A 152 2.05 6.58 16.00
CA TYR A 152 1.07 7.65 15.87
C TYR A 152 0.50 7.73 14.45
N GLY A 153 1.34 7.56 13.43
CA GLY A 153 0.90 7.50 12.03
C GLY A 153 -0.06 6.34 11.78
N LEU A 154 0.24 5.15 12.32
CA LEU A 154 -0.66 3.99 12.25
C LEU A 154 -2.02 4.29 12.89
N ILE A 155 -2.03 4.79 14.13
CA ILE A 155 -3.26 5.08 14.87
C ILE A 155 -4.08 6.17 14.18
N LEU A 156 -3.44 7.26 13.74
CA LEU A 156 -4.13 8.34 13.03
C LEU A 156 -4.69 7.86 11.68
N GLY A 157 -3.93 7.03 10.95
CA GLY A 157 -4.41 6.40 9.72
C GLY A 157 -5.68 5.57 9.95
N MET A 158 -5.70 4.75 11.01
CA MET A 158 -6.88 3.96 11.40
C MET A 158 -8.07 4.80 11.89
N ILE A 159 -7.85 6.03 12.40
CA ILE A 159 -8.93 6.91 12.83
C ILE A 159 -9.58 7.63 11.65
N VAL A 160 -8.78 7.96 10.63
CA VAL A 160 -9.24 8.70 9.44
C VAL A 160 -9.98 7.80 8.45
N MET A 161 -9.54 6.55 8.30
CA MET A 161 -10.10 5.55 7.38
C MET A 161 -11.17 4.71 8.05
#